data_AF-A0AAE8NM65-F1
#
_entry.id   AF-A0AAE8NM65-F1
#
_cell.length_a   1.000
_cell.length_b   1.000
_cell.length_c   1.000
_cell.angle_alpha   90.00
_cell.angle_beta   90.00
_cell.angle_gamma   90.00
#
_symmetry.space_group_name_H-M   'P 1'
#
loop_
_entity.id
_entity.type
_entity.pdbx_description
1 polymer ?
#
loop_
_entity_poly.entity_id
_entity_poly.type
_entity_poly.pdbx_seq_one_letter_code
_entity_poly.pdbx_strand_id
1 'polypeptide(L)'
;MPDVKKVPYYQLKATAVILKAVSTVVVTCLVVAIAWMFVPVDVRNAIVLFSLKHAKSTIFAITSIIFVLYFYRLVRNIGHFSRTMRAGLAIVTLGFLAFFYLVSVRGITTDETDCQRYNYNAKLNGGIKQVDGTTYIVNICGSGHRGDVLFADQNEQIKIVVADEHGSTLATRLFFVFWGGRPGNDPIEIHDGKLIYFDASDAYDSTRTISMPPTTIDWVAARIPISLR
;
A
#
# COMPACT_ATOMS: atom_id res chain seq x y z
N MET A 1 -8.53 -59.34 8.43
CA MET A 1 -7.17 -58.76 8.33
C MET A 1 -7.27 -57.51 7.46
N PRO A 2 -6.79 -56.34 7.92
CA PRO A 2 -7.08 -55.07 7.27
C PRO A 2 -6.27 -54.89 5.99
N ASP A 3 -6.93 -54.33 4.99
CA ASP A 3 -6.42 -53.97 3.67
C ASP A 3 -5.45 -52.79 3.80
N VAL A 4 -4.14 -53.07 3.65
CA VAL A 4 -3.10 -52.04 3.72
C VAL A 4 -3.14 -51.25 2.41
N LYS A 5 -3.78 -50.07 2.44
CA LYS A 5 -3.78 -49.09 1.34
C LYS A 5 -2.34 -48.83 0.87
N LYS A 6 -1.96 -49.41 -0.26
CA LYS A 6 -0.71 -49.09 -0.96
C LYS A 6 -0.82 -47.69 -1.55
N VAL A 7 -0.21 -46.72 -0.87
CA VAL A 7 -0.05 -45.36 -1.40
C VAL A 7 0.83 -45.46 -2.66
N PRO A 8 0.36 -44.95 -3.82
CA PRO A 8 1.09 -45.11 -5.08
C PRO A 8 2.44 -44.38 -5.01
N TYR A 9 3.50 -45.07 -5.42
CA TYR A 9 4.91 -44.65 -5.36
C TYR A 9 5.19 -43.21 -5.87
N TYR A 10 4.37 -42.70 -6.79
CA TYR A 10 4.43 -41.32 -7.29
C TYR A 10 3.99 -40.27 -6.25
N GLN A 11 2.95 -40.53 -5.47
CA GLN A 11 2.48 -39.66 -4.38
C GLN A 11 3.54 -39.53 -3.28
N LEU A 12 4.22 -40.64 -2.95
CA LEU A 12 5.33 -40.68 -1.98
C LEU A 12 6.56 -39.89 -2.45
N LYS A 13 6.85 -39.87 -3.76
CA LYS A 13 7.92 -39.03 -4.32
C LYS A 13 7.58 -37.55 -4.29
N ALA A 14 6.35 -37.18 -4.64
CA ALA A 14 5.92 -35.79 -4.63
C ALA A 14 5.93 -35.21 -3.21
N THR A 15 5.41 -35.95 -2.21
CA THR A 15 5.47 -35.54 -0.80
C THR A 15 6.89 -35.47 -0.27
N ALA A 16 7.77 -36.39 -0.65
CA ALA A 16 9.18 -36.34 -0.27
C ALA A 16 9.92 -35.12 -0.88
N VAL A 17 9.59 -34.73 -2.11
CA VAL A 17 10.17 -33.53 -2.74
C VAL A 17 9.67 -32.26 -2.05
N ILE A 18 8.37 -32.17 -1.75
CA ILE A 18 7.78 -31.04 -1.02
C ILE A 18 8.41 -30.94 0.38
N LEU A 19 8.52 -32.05 1.11
CA LEU A 19 9.11 -32.09 2.45
C LEU A 19 10.58 -31.65 2.43
N LYS A 20 11.35 -32.07 1.42
CA LYS A 20 12.73 -31.62 1.24
C LYS A 20 12.83 -30.13 0.94
N ALA A 21 11.97 -29.61 0.06
CA ALA A 21 11.94 -28.18 -0.24
C ALA A 21 11.59 -27.36 1.01
N VAL A 22 10.54 -27.75 1.74
CA VAL A 22 10.13 -27.10 2.99
C VAL A 22 11.24 -27.16 4.04
N SER A 23 11.86 -28.32 4.23
CA SER A 23 12.97 -28.49 5.18
C SER A 23 14.18 -27.62 4.80
N THR A 24 14.51 -27.54 3.52
CA THR A 24 15.62 -26.69 3.03
C THR A 24 15.33 -25.22 3.31
N VAL A 25 14.09 -24.75 3.09
CA VAL A 25 13.68 -23.38 3.41
C VAL A 25 13.77 -23.12 4.91
N VAL A 26 13.28 -24.03 5.75
CA VAL A 26 13.34 -23.90 7.21
C VAL A 26 14.78 -23.81 7.72
N VAL A 27 15.67 -24.70 7.25
CA VAL A 27 17.10 -24.68 7.62
C VAL A 27 17.75 -23.38 7.16
N THR A 28 17.46 -22.92 5.94
CA THR A 28 17.99 -21.65 5.42
C THR A 28 17.52 -20.46 6.27
N CYS A 29 16.23 -20.41 6.61
CA CYS A 29 15.68 -19.37 7.48
C CYS A 29 16.31 -19.38 8.88
N LEU A 30 16.55 -20.55 9.46
CA LEU A 30 17.22 -20.67 10.75
C LEU A 30 18.67 -20.16 10.71
N VAL A 31 19.42 -20.52 9.67
CA VAL A 31 20.80 -20.02 9.50
C VAL A 31 20.81 -18.51 9.35
N VAL A 32 19.89 -17.94 8.56
CA VAL A 32 19.76 -16.48 8.42
C VAL A 32 19.37 -15.82 9.74
N ALA A 33 18.44 -16.39 10.49
CA ALA A 33 18.02 -15.86 11.80
C ALA A 33 19.16 -15.89 12.83
N ILE A 34 19.95 -16.96 12.85
CA ILE A 34 21.12 -17.10 13.72
C ILE A 34 22.20 -16.09 13.30
N ALA A 35 22.53 -16.01 12.01
CA ALA A 35 23.49 -15.02 11.49
C ALA A 35 23.05 -13.58 11.81
N TRP A 36 21.75 -13.30 11.75
CA TRP A 36 21.16 -12.03 12.12
C TRP A 36 21.36 -11.69 13.60
N MET A 37 21.41 -12.68 14.51
CA MET A 37 21.72 -12.43 15.92
C MET A 37 23.13 -11.89 16.14
N PHE A 38 24.08 -12.23 15.27
CA PHE A 38 25.48 -11.82 15.34
C PHE A 38 25.79 -10.48 14.66
N VAL A 39 24.84 -9.88 13.94
CA VAL A 39 25.02 -8.56 13.35
C VAL A 39 24.94 -7.49 14.45
N PRO A 40 25.81 -6.46 14.49
CA PRO A 40 25.70 -5.37 15.47
C PRO A 40 24.32 -4.70 15.48
N VAL A 41 23.85 -4.23 16.64
CA VAL A 41 22.51 -3.65 16.79
C VAL A 41 22.31 -2.44 15.87
N ASP A 42 23.32 -1.57 15.75
CA ASP A 42 23.25 -0.38 14.89
C ASP A 42 23.14 -0.75 13.40
N VAL A 43 23.81 -1.83 12.99
CA VAL A 43 23.76 -2.35 11.62
C VAL A 43 22.44 -3.05 11.35
N ARG A 44 21.89 -3.81 12.31
CA ARG A 44 20.55 -4.39 12.22
C ARG A 44 19.49 -3.31 12.05
N ASN A 45 19.54 -2.28 12.89
CA ASN A 45 18.61 -1.16 12.82
C ASN A 45 18.73 -0.42 11.50
N ALA A 46 19.95 -0.14 11.03
CA ALA A 46 20.17 0.47 9.72
C ALA A 46 19.63 -0.39 8.56
N ILE A 47 19.81 -1.71 8.59
CA ILE A 47 19.31 -2.62 7.55
C ILE A 47 17.77 -2.72 7.60
N VAL A 48 17.17 -2.77 8.80
CA VAL A 48 15.71 -2.79 8.97
C VAL A 48 15.10 -1.47 8.47
N LEU A 49 15.70 -0.34 8.83
CA LEU A 49 15.26 0.98 8.38
C LEU A 49 15.44 1.18 6.88
N PHE A 50 16.58 0.75 6.32
CA PHE A 50 16.81 0.75 4.88
C PHE A 50 15.83 -0.17 4.14
N SER A 51 15.55 -1.35 4.72
CA SER A 51 14.56 -2.29 4.20
C SER A 51 13.15 -1.74 4.25
N LEU A 52 12.76 -0.98 5.28
CA LEU A 52 11.46 -0.31 5.36
C LEU A 52 11.35 0.84 4.35
N LYS A 53 12.38 1.70 4.28
CA LYS A 53 12.42 2.87 3.38
C LYS A 53 12.41 2.48 1.90
N HIS A 54 13.08 1.38 1.57
CA HIS A 54 13.13 0.84 0.22
C HIS A 54 12.31 -0.44 0.07
N ALA A 55 11.42 -0.79 1.01
CA ALA A 55 10.65 -2.04 0.97
C ALA A 55 9.88 -2.14 -0.34
N LYS A 56 9.17 -1.07 -0.68
CA LYS A 56 8.36 -0.96 -1.89
C LYS A 56 9.23 -1.12 -3.15
N SER A 57 10.34 -0.39 -3.24
CA SER A 57 11.27 -0.46 -4.37
C SER A 57 12.01 -1.79 -4.47
N THR A 58 12.33 -2.42 -3.34
CA THR A 58 13.04 -3.71 -3.24
C THR A 58 12.10 -4.85 -3.62
N ILE A 59 10.88 -4.87 -3.08
CA ILE A 59 9.83 -5.83 -3.47
C ILE A 59 9.55 -5.69 -4.96
N PHE A 60 9.43 -4.47 -5.46
CA PHE A 60 9.24 -4.17 -6.88
C PHE A 60 10.40 -4.67 -7.76
N ALA A 61 11.65 -4.41 -7.36
CA ALA A 61 12.83 -4.86 -8.09
C ALA A 61 12.92 -6.40 -8.11
N ILE A 62 12.75 -7.05 -6.96
CA ILE A 62 12.81 -8.51 -6.84
C ILE A 62 11.71 -9.17 -7.68
N THR A 63 10.47 -8.68 -7.56
CA THR A 63 9.34 -9.23 -8.33
C THR A 63 9.51 -9.01 -9.83
N SER A 64 10.04 -7.86 -10.26
CA SER A 64 10.38 -7.60 -11.66
C SER A 64 11.48 -8.52 -12.19
N ILE A 65 12.55 -8.76 -11.42
CA ILE A 65 13.63 -9.68 -11.80
C ILE A 65 13.09 -11.11 -11.94
N ILE A 66 12.27 -11.57 -10.99
CA ILE A 66 11.64 -12.90 -11.05
C ILE A 66 10.76 -13.01 -12.30
N PHE A 67 10.00 -11.96 -12.62
CA PHE A 67 9.15 -11.94 -13.81
C PHE A 67 9.96 -11.96 -15.11
N VAL A 68 11.08 -11.22 -15.19
CA VAL A 68 11.99 -11.26 -16.35
C VAL A 68 12.59 -12.66 -16.52
N LEU A 69 13.05 -13.30 -15.45
CA LEU A 69 13.57 -14.67 -15.49
C LEU A 69 12.49 -15.67 -15.91
N TYR A 70 11.27 -15.50 -15.41
CA TYR A 70 10.10 -16.30 -15.80
C TYR A 70 9.78 -16.11 -17.29
N PHE A 71 9.75 -14.88 -17.78
CA PHE A 71 9.46 -14.55 -19.18
C PHE A 71 10.58 -15.01 -20.12
N TYR A 72 11.85 -14.89 -19.72
CA TYR A 72 12.98 -15.44 -20.48
C TYR A 72 12.89 -16.96 -20.62
N ARG A 73 12.59 -17.66 -19.51
CA ARG A 73 12.38 -19.11 -19.52
C ARG A 73 11.17 -19.51 -20.38
N LEU A 74 10.14 -18.66 -20.41
CA LEU A 74 8.96 -18.85 -21.24
C LEU A 74 9.28 -18.77 -22.73
N VAL A 75 9.90 -17.68 -23.19
CA VAL A 75 10.23 -17.47 -24.61
C VAL A 75 11.09 -18.62 -25.12
N ARG A 76 12.02 -19.12 -24.30
CA ARG A 76 12.89 -20.25 -24.65
C ARG A 76 12.15 -21.58 -24.79
N ASN A 77 11.04 -21.79 -24.08
CA ASN A 77 10.33 -23.08 -24.05
C ASN A 77 8.95 -23.07 -24.73
N ILE A 78 8.57 -21.99 -25.42
CA ILE A 78 7.20 -21.77 -25.90
C ILE A 78 6.70 -22.88 -26.86
N GLY A 79 7.61 -23.51 -27.60
CA GLY A 79 7.31 -24.62 -28.51
C GLY A 79 6.89 -25.94 -27.81
N HIS A 80 7.16 -26.09 -26.51
CA HIS A 80 6.84 -27.29 -25.74
C HIS A 80 5.55 -27.18 -24.90
N PHE A 81 4.84 -26.05 -24.94
CA PHE A 81 3.70 -25.79 -24.05
C PHE A 81 2.39 -26.36 -24.59
N SER A 82 1.76 -27.23 -23.78
CA SER A 82 0.40 -27.75 -24.02
C SER A 82 -0.67 -26.66 -23.80
N ARG A 83 -1.88 -26.89 -24.33
CA ARG A 83 -3.01 -25.93 -24.26
C ARG A 83 -3.41 -25.58 -22.82
N THR A 84 -3.29 -26.50 -21.87
CA THR A 84 -3.57 -26.28 -20.44
C THR A 84 -2.48 -25.45 -19.76
N MET A 85 -1.21 -25.66 -20.14
CA MET A 85 -0.11 -24.83 -19.63
C MET A 85 -0.19 -23.37 -20.13
N ARG A 86 -0.75 -23.13 -21.32
CA ARG A 86 -0.99 -21.76 -21.83
C ARG A 86 -2.09 -21.01 -21.07
N ALA A 87 -3.12 -21.72 -20.58
CA ALA A 87 -4.17 -21.12 -19.75
C ALA A 87 -3.64 -20.75 -18.35
N GLY A 88 -2.88 -21.67 -17.72
CA GLY A 88 -2.20 -21.37 -16.45
C GLY A 88 -1.22 -20.21 -16.58
N LEU A 89 -0.58 -20.07 -17.74
CA LEU A 89 0.29 -18.95 -18.06
C LEU A 89 -0.43 -17.60 -17.98
N ALA A 90 -1.55 -17.48 -18.70
CA ALA A 90 -2.33 -16.25 -18.78
C ALA A 90 -2.80 -15.80 -17.38
N ILE A 91 -3.14 -16.76 -16.51
CA ILE A 91 -3.53 -16.49 -15.12
C ILE A 91 -2.36 -15.92 -14.31
N VAL A 92 -1.16 -16.51 -14.43
CA VAL A 92 0.04 -16.03 -13.71
C VAL A 92 0.47 -14.65 -14.19
N THR A 93 0.47 -14.40 -15.50
CA THR A 93 0.78 -13.06 -16.03
C THR A 93 -0.26 -12.02 -15.65
N LEU A 94 -1.56 -12.34 -15.70
CA LEU A 94 -2.61 -11.42 -15.22
C LEU A 94 -2.48 -11.14 -13.71
N GLY A 95 -2.20 -12.17 -12.91
CA GLY A 95 -1.98 -12.01 -11.47
C GLY A 95 -0.77 -11.12 -11.18
N PHE A 96 0.34 -11.30 -11.90
CA PHE A 96 1.51 -10.44 -11.79
C PHE A 96 1.21 -8.99 -12.20
N LEU A 97 0.51 -8.78 -13.32
CA LEU A 97 0.13 -7.43 -13.79
C LEU A 97 -0.80 -6.74 -12.80
N ALA A 98 -1.76 -7.46 -12.21
CA ALA A 98 -2.64 -6.92 -11.18
C ALA A 98 -1.86 -6.56 -9.90
N PHE A 99 -0.98 -7.44 -9.43
CA PHE A 99 -0.11 -7.17 -8.28
C PHE A 99 0.83 -5.98 -8.54
N PHE A 100 1.44 -5.94 -9.71
CA PHE A 100 2.30 -4.85 -10.17
C PHE A 100 1.51 -3.54 -10.18
N TYR A 101 0.30 -3.52 -10.75
CA TYR A 101 -0.55 -2.32 -10.75
C TYR A 101 -0.88 -1.85 -9.33
N LEU A 102 -1.27 -2.76 -8.43
CA LEU A 102 -1.58 -2.43 -7.04
C LEU A 102 -0.38 -1.83 -6.29
N VAL A 103 0.79 -2.46 -6.40
CA VAL A 103 2.01 -2.00 -5.69
C VAL A 103 2.58 -0.72 -6.30
N SER A 104 2.60 -0.62 -7.62
CA SER A 104 3.27 0.48 -8.34
C SER A 104 2.42 1.74 -8.39
N VAL A 105 1.14 1.60 -8.71
CA VAL A 105 0.26 2.74 -9.04
C VAL A 105 -0.56 3.17 -7.82
N ARG A 106 -1.11 2.22 -7.05
CA ARG A 106 -1.97 2.57 -5.91
C ARG A 106 -1.22 2.72 -4.59
N GLY A 107 -0.17 1.92 -4.37
CA GLY A 107 0.37 1.75 -3.02
C GLY A 107 -0.68 1.10 -2.11
N ILE A 108 -0.24 0.31 -1.14
CA ILE A 108 -1.16 -0.14 -0.09
C ILE A 108 -1.27 1.04 0.88
N THR A 109 -2.18 1.97 0.64
CA THR A 109 -2.44 3.06 1.58
C THR A 109 -3.25 2.51 2.74
N THR A 110 -2.58 2.15 3.82
CA THR A 110 -3.22 1.91 5.11
C THR A 110 -3.57 3.25 5.75
N ASP A 111 -4.76 3.33 6.34
CA ASP A 111 -5.15 4.47 7.18
C ASP A 111 -4.45 4.34 8.53
N GLU A 112 -3.42 5.14 8.74
CA GLU A 112 -2.63 5.22 9.97
C GLU A 112 -3.06 6.42 10.84
N THR A 113 -4.17 7.08 10.49
CA THR A 113 -4.63 8.28 11.19
C THR A 113 -5.36 7.97 12.50
N ASP A 114 -5.11 8.78 13.52
CA ASP A 114 -5.82 8.75 14.79
C ASP A 114 -6.59 10.07 14.97
N CYS A 115 -7.83 10.06 14.51
CA CYS A 115 -8.72 11.23 14.53
C CYS A 115 -9.28 11.57 15.92
N GLN A 116 -9.06 10.72 16.93
CA GLN A 116 -9.40 11.05 18.31
C GLN A 116 -8.30 11.89 18.94
N ARG A 117 -7.05 11.62 18.59
CA ARG A 117 -5.88 12.25 19.22
C ARG A 117 -5.31 13.43 18.44
N TYR A 118 -5.28 13.37 17.11
CA TYR A 118 -4.60 14.35 16.27
C TYR A 118 -5.60 15.06 15.36
N ASN A 119 -6.25 16.08 15.90
CA ASN A 119 -7.16 16.95 15.16
C ASN A 119 -6.39 18.14 14.55
N TYR A 120 -6.51 18.32 13.24
CA TYR A 120 -5.86 19.39 12.49
C TYR A 120 -6.83 20.40 11.86
N ASN A 121 -8.11 20.41 12.26
CA ASN A 121 -9.12 21.35 11.75
C ASN A 121 -8.65 22.82 11.84
N ALA A 122 -8.14 23.24 13.01
CA ALA A 122 -7.67 24.61 13.19
C ALA A 122 -6.43 24.93 12.34
N LYS A 123 -5.54 23.95 12.15
CA LYS A 123 -4.25 24.14 11.49
C LYS A 123 -4.36 24.13 9.96
N LEU A 124 -5.21 23.26 9.44
CA LEU A 124 -5.40 23.05 8.01
C LEU A 124 -6.70 23.63 7.50
N ASN A 125 -7.36 24.54 8.23
CA ASN A 125 -8.59 25.23 7.83
C ASN A 125 -9.79 24.28 7.56
N GLY A 126 -9.94 23.24 8.38
CA GLY A 126 -11.15 22.41 8.43
C GLY A 126 -12.33 23.14 9.11
N GLY A 127 -13.21 22.36 9.73
CA GLY A 127 -14.43 22.84 10.37
C GLY A 127 -15.61 23.02 9.42
N ILE A 128 -16.56 23.88 9.81
CA ILE A 128 -17.78 24.13 9.05
C ILE A 128 -17.46 25.02 7.85
N LYS A 129 -17.94 24.61 6.67
CA LYS A 129 -17.75 25.31 5.40
C LYS A 129 -19.09 25.50 4.70
N GLN A 130 -19.31 26.69 4.17
CA GLN A 130 -20.49 27.03 3.37
C GLN A 130 -20.07 27.09 1.90
N VAL A 131 -20.72 26.31 1.06
CA VAL A 131 -20.48 26.28 -0.39
C VAL A 131 -21.82 26.33 -1.10
N ASP A 132 -22.04 27.37 -1.91
CA ASP A 132 -23.29 27.58 -2.66
C ASP A 132 -24.56 27.46 -1.80
N GLY A 133 -24.50 27.99 -0.56
CA GLY A 133 -25.60 27.95 0.41
C GLY A 133 -25.80 26.60 1.11
N THR A 134 -24.96 25.61 0.83
CA THR A 134 -24.97 24.30 1.50
C THR A 134 -23.87 24.24 2.56
N THR A 135 -24.22 23.74 3.74
CA THR A 135 -23.27 23.57 4.85
C THR A 135 -22.61 22.20 4.81
N TYR A 136 -21.29 22.18 4.89
CA TYR A 136 -20.46 20.98 4.98
C TYR A 136 -19.60 21.02 6.22
N ILE A 137 -19.38 19.85 6.82
CA ILE A 137 -18.47 19.68 7.95
C ILE A 137 -17.20 19.00 7.42
N VAL A 138 -16.08 19.73 7.43
CA VAL A 138 -14.78 19.22 6.99
C VAL A 138 -13.93 18.87 8.21
N ASN A 139 -13.73 17.59 8.47
CA ASN A 139 -12.86 17.11 9.54
C ASN A 139 -11.52 16.65 8.98
N ILE A 140 -10.45 17.09 9.63
CA ILE A 140 -9.07 16.84 9.25
C ILE A 140 -8.34 16.28 10.47
N CYS A 141 -7.74 15.11 10.29
CA CYS A 141 -6.98 14.41 11.32
C CYS A 141 -5.72 13.77 10.74
N GLY A 142 -4.76 13.42 11.58
CA GLY A 142 -3.52 12.79 11.12
C GLY A 142 -3.05 11.64 12.01
N SER A 143 -1.92 11.07 11.63
CA SER A 143 -1.25 9.98 12.35
C SER A 143 -0.44 10.46 13.57
N GLY A 144 -0.14 11.75 13.67
CA GLY A 144 0.75 12.32 14.68
C GLY A 144 2.23 12.00 14.48
N HIS A 145 2.56 11.24 13.43
CA HIS A 145 3.94 10.89 13.10
C HIS A 145 4.61 12.06 12.36
N ARG A 146 5.39 12.85 13.10
CA ARG A 146 6.36 13.76 12.51
C ARG A 146 7.64 12.97 12.31
N GLY A 147 8.03 12.72 11.07
CA GLY A 147 9.23 11.94 10.75
C GLY A 147 10.40 12.32 11.63
N ASP A 148 11.12 11.30 12.12
CA ASP A 148 12.19 11.46 13.09
C ASP A 148 13.26 12.44 12.57
N VAL A 149 13.75 13.30 13.46
CA VAL A 149 14.67 14.45 13.22
C VAL A 149 15.97 14.09 12.47
N LEU A 150 16.25 12.81 12.24
CA LEU A 150 17.44 12.32 11.57
C LEU A 150 17.27 11.99 10.07
N PHE A 151 16.05 11.90 9.52
CA PHE A 151 15.86 11.54 8.11
C PHE A 151 14.69 12.29 7.43
N ALA A 152 14.94 12.68 6.17
CA ALA A 152 14.20 13.65 5.36
C ALA A 152 12.80 13.23 4.84
N ASP A 153 12.00 12.49 5.62
CA ASP A 153 10.58 12.26 5.31
C ASP A 153 9.72 12.86 6.43
N GLN A 154 9.62 14.19 6.47
CA GLN A 154 8.72 14.90 7.41
C GLN A 154 7.26 14.92 6.96
N ASN A 155 6.87 13.91 6.19
CA ASN A 155 5.53 13.76 5.65
C ASN A 155 4.67 13.01 6.66
N GLU A 156 3.66 13.68 7.21
CA GLU A 156 2.65 13.05 8.05
C GLU A 156 1.46 12.64 7.18
N GLN A 157 0.94 11.43 7.37
CA GLN A 157 -0.32 11.03 6.73
C GLN A 157 -1.49 11.74 7.40
N ILE A 158 -2.32 12.40 6.60
CA ILE A 158 -3.51 13.16 6.99
C ILE A 158 -4.74 12.60 6.27
N LYS A 159 -5.88 12.70 6.93
CA LYS A 159 -7.20 12.31 6.44
C LYS A 159 -8.14 13.50 6.43
N ILE A 160 -8.75 13.77 5.28
CA ILE A 160 -9.88 14.69 5.15
C ILE A 160 -11.17 13.86 5.07
N VAL A 161 -12.15 14.23 5.88
CA VAL A 161 -13.52 13.72 5.87
C VAL A 161 -14.45 14.90 5.62
N VAL A 162 -15.17 14.87 4.51
CA VAL A 162 -16.23 15.84 4.20
C VAL A 162 -17.56 15.18 4.54
N ALA A 163 -18.34 15.80 5.41
CA ALA A 163 -19.67 15.38 5.80
C ALA A 163 -20.71 16.45 5.48
N ASP A 164 -21.98 16.04 5.39
CA ASP A 164 -23.10 16.97 5.34
C ASP A 164 -23.36 17.64 6.70
N GLU A 165 -24.33 18.55 6.75
CA GLU A 165 -24.76 19.25 7.95
C GLU A 165 -25.26 18.32 9.08
N HIS A 166 -25.69 17.11 8.74
CA HIS A 166 -26.15 16.09 9.67
C HIS A 166 -25.01 15.18 10.16
N GLY A 167 -23.79 15.38 9.67
CA GLY A 167 -22.61 14.58 10.01
C GLY A 167 -22.45 13.28 9.19
N SER A 168 -23.29 13.05 8.18
CA SER A 168 -23.14 11.91 7.28
C SER A 168 -21.93 12.10 6.35
N THR A 169 -21.04 11.12 6.32
CA THR A 169 -19.82 11.22 5.50
C THR A 169 -20.17 11.20 4.01
N LEU A 170 -19.72 12.20 3.27
CA LEU A 170 -19.91 12.33 1.83
C LEU A 170 -18.63 11.98 1.05
N ALA A 171 -17.46 12.32 1.58
CA ALA A 171 -16.18 11.98 0.96
C ALA A 171 -15.08 11.79 2.01
N THR A 172 -14.15 10.89 1.70
CA THR A 172 -12.93 10.68 2.49
C THR A 172 -11.73 10.65 1.55
N ARG A 173 -10.62 11.27 1.99
CA ARG A 173 -9.31 11.27 1.30
C ARG A 173 -8.18 11.10 2.31
N LEU A 174 -7.19 10.28 1.95
CA LEU A 174 -5.88 10.24 2.58
C LEU A 174 -4.88 10.97 1.70
N PHE A 175 -3.96 11.70 2.31
CA PHE A 175 -2.90 12.45 1.65
C PHE A 175 -1.76 12.69 2.63
N PHE A 176 -0.62 13.19 2.14
CA PHE A 176 0.53 13.50 2.99
C PHE A 176 0.75 15.00 3.12
N VAL A 177 1.17 15.43 4.30
CA VAL A 177 1.52 16.83 4.62
C VAL A 177 2.97 16.90 5.04
N PHE A 178 3.73 17.76 4.38
CA PHE A 178 5.10 18.07 4.77
C PHE A 178 5.10 19.26 5.75
N TRP A 179 5.45 19.01 7.01
CA TRP A 179 5.43 20.08 8.02
C TRP A 179 6.66 20.99 7.97
N GLY A 180 7.75 20.56 7.32
CA GLY A 180 9.04 21.23 7.32
C GLY A 180 9.14 22.48 6.42
N GLY A 181 8.08 22.84 5.67
CA GLY A 181 8.10 23.99 4.77
C GLY A 181 6.86 24.09 3.88
N ARG A 182 6.83 25.12 3.01
CA ARG A 182 5.83 25.31 1.96
C ARG A 182 6.45 25.11 0.57
N PRO A 183 5.71 24.55 -0.40
CA PRO A 183 4.37 24.00 -0.25
C PRO A 183 4.42 22.64 0.47
N GLY A 184 3.43 22.35 1.32
CA GLY A 184 3.52 21.13 2.14
C GLY A 184 2.54 21.02 3.28
N ASN A 185 2.21 22.15 3.92
CA ASN A 185 1.23 22.26 5.00
C ASN A 185 0.20 23.37 4.74
N ASP A 186 -0.01 23.68 3.48
CA ASP A 186 -0.94 24.73 3.07
C ASP A 186 -2.35 24.35 3.54
N PRO A 187 -3.06 25.27 4.22
CA PRO A 187 -4.42 25.01 4.66
C PRO A 187 -5.33 24.68 3.47
N ILE A 188 -6.38 23.90 3.69
CA ILE A 188 -7.36 23.65 2.64
C ILE A 188 -8.05 24.95 2.25
N GLU A 189 -8.38 25.05 0.96
CA GLU A 189 -9.10 26.18 0.40
C GLU A 189 -10.39 25.69 -0.24
N ILE A 190 -11.39 26.56 -0.29
CA ILE A 190 -12.61 26.29 -1.05
C ILE A 190 -12.74 27.39 -2.09
N HIS A 191 -12.76 26.97 -3.35
CA HIS A 191 -12.88 27.87 -4.49
C HIS A 191 -13.65 27.16 -5.60
N ASP A 192 -14.52 27.90 -6.30
CA ASP A 192 -15.30 27.40 -7.45
C ASP A 192 -16.00 26.05 -7.20
N GLY A 193 -16.65 25.90 -6.05
CA GLY A 193 -17.34 24.67 -5.69
C GLY A 193 -16.40 23.47 -5.53
N LYS A 194 -15.13 23.70 -5.18
CA LYS A 194 -14.15 22.64 -4.94
C LYS A 194 -13.38 22.90 -3.66
N LEU A 195 -13.15 21.84 -2.89
CA LEU A 195 -12.19 21.82 -1.81
C LEU A 195 -10.83 21.45 -2.38
N ILE A 196 -9.87 22.36 -2.26
CA ILE A 196 -8.50 22.24 -2.77
C ILE A 196 -7.58 21.92 -1.59
N TYR A 197 -6.72 20.92 -1.76
CA TYR A 197 -5.74 20.51 -0.76
C TYR A 197 -4.42 20.12 -1.43
N PHE A 198 -3.32 20.20 -0.69
CA PHE A 198 -2.00 19.82 -1.17
C PHE A 198 -1.59 18.44 -0.61
N ASP A 199 -1.22 17.52 -1.49
CA ASP A 199 -0.73 16.19 -1.20
C ASP A 199 0.77 16.10 -1.49
N ALA A 200 1.57 16.07 -0.45
CA ALA A 200 3.03 16.02 -0.51
C ALA A 200 3.59 14.64 -0.91
N SER A 201 2.74 13.67 -1.29
CA SER A 201 3.20 12.37 -1.79
C SER A 201 3.74 12.43 -3.22
N ASP A 202 3.35 13.44 -4.01
CA ASP A 202 3.73 13.58 -5.41
C ASP A 202 4.74 14.71 -5.64
N ALA A 203 5.80 14.44 -6.41
CA ALA A 203 6.89 15.39 -6.67
C ALA A 203 6.58 16.42 -7.79
N TYR A 204 5.58 16.18 -8.63
CA TYR A 204 5.32 16.97 -9.85
C TYR A 204 3.94 17.63 -9.92
N ASP A 205 2.91 17.06 -9.27
CA ASP A 205 1.57 17.65 -9.17
C ASP A 205 0.90 17.22 -7.86
N SER A 206 0.93 18.12 -6.90
CA SER A 206 0.55 17.88 -5.51
C SER A 206 -0.76 18.59 -5.14
N THR A 207 -1.31 19.44 -6.02
CA THR A 207 -2.62 20.05 -5.76
C THR A 207 -3.73 19.08 -6.16
N ARG A 208 -4.59 18.75 -5.20
CA ARG A 208 -5.72 17.83 -5.37
C ARG A 208 -7.03 18.55 -5.03
N THR A 209 -8.12 18.05 -5.58
CA THR A 209 -9.45 18.67 -5.40
C THR A 209 -10.52 17.64 -5.08
N ILE A 210 -11.48 18.03 -4.24
CA ILE A 210 -12.75 17.33 -4.02
C ILE A 210 -13.86 18.27 -4.52
N SER A 211 -14.71 17.80 -5.42
CA SER A 211 -15.89 18.58 -5.84
C SER A 211 -16.84 18.78 -4.67
N MET A 212 -17.51 19.93 -4.65
CA MET A 212 -18.55 20.30 -3.68
C MET A 212 -19.80 20.66 -4.49
N PRO A 213 -20.90 19.88 -4.39
CA PRO A 213 -21.04 18.66 -3.60
C PRO A 213 -20.10 17.53 -4.08
N PRO A 214 -19.67 16.63 -3.17
CA PRO A 214 -18.94 15.43 -3.56
C PRO A 214 -19.69 14.57 -4.57
N THR A 215 -18.93 13.89 -5.44
CA THR A 215 -19.52 13.07 -6.49
C THR A 215 -20.16 11.79 -5.92
N THR A 216 -21.02 11.13 -6.71
CA THR A 216 -21.56 9.81 -6.34
C THR A 216 -20.46 8.77 -6.13
N ILE A 217 -19.36 8.86 -6.88
CA ILE A 217 -18.18 8.00 -6.71
C ILE A 217 -17.50 8.27 -5.37
N ASP A 218 -17.38 9.54 -4.97
CA ASP A 218 -16.86 9.91 -3.65
C ASP A 218 -17.69 9.35 -2.52
N TRP A 219 -19.00 9.45 -2.68
CA TRP A 219 -19.96 8.91 -1.73
C TRP A 219 -19.77 7.40 -1.59
N VAL A 220 -19.78 6.64 -2.69
CA VAL A 220 -19.57 5.18 -2.64
C VAL A 220 -18.22 4.85 -2.01
N ALA A 221 -17.16 5.53 -2.45
CA ALA A 221 -15.81 5.26 -1.98
C ALA A 221 -15.61 5.58 -0.49
N ALA A 222 -16.38 6.51 0.07
CA ALA A 222 -16.35 6.80 1.51
C ALA A 222 -16.97 5.69 2.38
N ARG A 223 -17.74 4.75 1.79
CA ARG A 223 -18.29 3.58 2.50
C ARG A 223 -17.39 2.34 2.39
N ILE A 224 -16.37 2.39 1.53
CA ILE A 224 -15.43 1.30 1.37
C ILE A 224 -14.29 1.52 2.38
N PRO A 225 -13.91 0.51 3.18
CA PRO A 225 -12.73 0.59 4.04
C PRO A 225 -11.52 1.01 3.22
N ILE A 226 -10.71 1.92 3.75
CA ILE A 226 -9.56 2.47 3.02
C ILE A 226 -8.56 1.39 2.58
N SER A 227 -8.44 0.31 3.35
CA SER A 227 -7.62 -0.87 2.99
C SER A 227 -8.10 -1.63 1.74
N LEU A 228 -9.33 -1.40 1.29
CA LEU A 228 -9.96 -2.06 0.14
C LEU A 228 -10.17 -1.12 -1.05
N ARG A 229 -9.74 0.14 -0.96
CA ARG A 229 -9.90 1.16 -2.00
C ARG A 229 -8.73 1.19 -2.97
#